data_AF-A0A7C4FRV2-F1
#
_entry.id   AF-A0A7C4FRV2-F1
#
_cell.length_a   1.000
_cell.length_b   1.000
_cell.length_c   1.000
_cell.angle_alpha   90.00
_cell.angle_beta   90.00
_cell.angle_gamma   90.00
#
_symmetry.space_group_name_H-M   'P 1'
#
loop_
_entity.id
_entity.type
_entity.pdbx_description
1 polymer ?
#
loop_
_entity_poly.entity_id
_entity_poly.type
_entity_poly.pdbx_seq_one_letter_code
_entity_poly.pdbx_strand_id
1 'polypeptide(L)' 'MFSSTDHFWYYQPSGDIYIDSQRGNKAFGFSDGIIFLSEDNCHSWSHSIAFPDAKNITYSYILKNGNILFGAGSKLY' A
#
# COMPACT_ATOMS: atom_id res chain seq x y z
N MET A 1 -3.93 -8.13 20.23
CA MET A 1 -5.27 -8.54 19.79
C MET A 1 -5.71 -7.52 18.74
N PHE A 2 -6.04 -7.94 17.53
CA PHE A 2 -6.44 -7.01 16.46
C PHE A 2 -7.81 -6.42 16.76
N SER A 3 -8.02 -5.15 16.39
CA SER A 3 -9.36 -4.58 16.41
C SER A 3 -10.20 -5.27 15.34
N SER A 4 -11.39 -5.71 15.76
CA SER A 4 -12.25 -6.49 14.88
C SER A 4 -13.71 -6.36 15.30
N THR A 5 -14.59 -6.67 14.36
CA THR A 5 -16.00 -6.97 14.56
C THR A 5 -16.24 -8.44 14.20
N ASP A 6 -17.47 -8.91 14.34
CA ASP A 6 -17.87 -10.25 13.90
C ASP A 6 -17.60 -10.51 12.41
N HIS A 7 -17.45 -9.44 11.61
CA HIS A 7 -17.34 -9.53 10.15
C HIS A 7 -16.01 -9.04 9.58
N PHE A 8 -15.28 -8.21 10.32
CA PHE A 8 -14.10 -7.53 9.77
C PHE A 8 -12.97 -7.45 10.79
N TRP A 9 -11.74 -7.60 10.28
CA TRP A 9 -10.54 -7.13 10.96
C TRP A 9 -10.19 -5.75 10.40
N TYR A 10 -9.78 -4.84 11.27
CA TYR A 10 -9.36 -3.52 10.84
C TYR A 10 -8.15 -3.06 11.64
N TYR A 11 -7.30 -2.33 10.95
CA TYR A 11 -6.13 -1.70 11.51
C TYR A 11 -6.00 -0.33 10.85
N GLN A 12 -5.78 0.69 11.66
CA GLN A 12 -5.43 2.02 11.19
C GLN A 12 -3.94 2.22 11.51
N PRO A 13 -3.06 2.18 10.50
CA PRO A 13 -1.65 2.51 10.69
C PRO A 13 -1.51 3.96 11.15
N SER A 14 -0.47 4.24 11.94
CA SER A 14 -0.15 5.59 12.38
C SER A 14 0.51 6.40 11.27
N GLY A 15 0.20 7.70 11.19
CA GLY A 15 0.80 8.65 10.26
C GLY A 15 -0.08 8.98 9.06
N ASP A 16 0.35 9.96 8.26
CA ASP A 16 -0.37 10.47 7.09
C ASP A 16 -0.01 9.68 5.82
N ILE A 17 -0.09 8.35 5.90
CA ILE A 17 0.21 7.46 4.77
C ILE A 17 -1.11 7.03 4.14
N TYR A 18 -1.26 7.24 2.83
CA TYR A 18 -2.36 6.62 2.09
C TYR A 18 -2.04 5.14 1.87
N ILE A 19 -2.96 4.25 2.27
CA ILE A 19 -2.75 2.81 2.26
C ILE A 19 -3.69 2.15 1.26
N ASP A 20 -3.12 1.29 0.42
CA ASP A 20 -3.87 0.43 -0.48
C ASP A 20 -3.58 -1.04 -0.11
N SER A 21 -4.61 -1.74 0.37
CA SER A 21 -4.51 -3.13 0.81
C SER A 21 -4.46 -4.08 -0.37
N GLN A 22 -3.49 -4.99 -0.37
CA GLN A 22 -3.19 -5.88 -1.48
C GLN A 22 -3.43 -7.34 -1.11
N ARG A 23 -3.12 -8.24 -2.05
CA ARG A 23 -3.34 -9.68 -1.89
C ARG A 23 -2.61 -10.24 -0.66
N GLY A 24 -3.36 -10.96 0.17
CA GLY A 24 -2.84 -11.62 1.36
C GLY A 24 -2.64 -10.62 2.48
N ASN A 25 -1.42 -10.54 3.01
CA ASN A 25 -1.04 -9.65 4.10
C ASN A 25 -0.23 -8.44 3.63
N LYS A 26 -0.28 -8.12 2.34
CA LYS A 26 0.52 -7.06 1.73
C LYS A 26 -0.26 -5.77 1.63
N ALA A 27 0.44 -4.66 1.65
CA ALA A 27 -0.15 -3.35 1.39
C ALA A 27 0.92 -2.41 0.84
N PHE A 28 0.48 -1.47 -0.01
CA PHE A 28 1.30 -0.32 -0.37
C PHE A 28 0.96 0.87 0.51
N GLY A 29 1.98 1.63 0.88
CA GLY A 29 1.86 2.92 1.53
C GLY A 29 2.43 4.02 0.63
N PHE A 30 1.78 5.17 0.59
CA PHE A 30 2.20 6.31 -0.23
C PHE A 30 2.36 7.55 0.65
N SER A 31 3.57 8.12 0.69
CA SER A 31 3.87 9.39 1.37
C SER A 31 5.08 10.06 0.75
N ASP A 32 5.06 11.40 0.65
CA ASP A 32 6.23 12.24 0.35
C ASP A 32 7.11 11.81 -0.85
N GLY A 33 6.48 11.31 -1.93
CA GLY A 33 7.23 10.85 -3.10
C GLY A 33 7.96 9.53 -2.88
N ILE A 34 7.49 8.71 -1.95
CA ILE A 34 8.00 7.37 -1.63
C ILE A 34 6.82 6.38 -1.67
N ILE A 35 7.06 5.23 -2.31
CA ILE A 35 6.20 4.06 -2.18
C ILE A 35 6.84 3.14 -1.14
N PHE A 36 6.03 2.68 -0.19
CA PHE A 36 6.38 1.68 0.80
C PHE A 36 5.65 0.38 0.50
N LEU A 37 6.27 -0.75 0.80
CA LEU A 37 5.62 -2.06 0.77
C LEU A 37 5.70 -2.68 2.17
N SER A 38 4.52 -3.04 2.68
CA SER A 38 4.35 -3.90 3.84
C SER A 38 3.99 -5.30 3.38
N GLU A 39 4.50 -6.29 4.10
CA GLU A 39 4.17 -7.70 3.92
C GLU A 39 3.67 -8.35 5.22
N ASP A 40 3.18 -7.53 6.14
CA ASP A 40 2.80 -7.93 7.49
C ASP A 40 1.57 -7.16 7.99
N ASN A 41 0.60 -6.84 7.11
CA ASN A 41 -0.61 -6.07 7.42
C ASN A 41 -0.33 -4.65 7.94
N CYS A 42 0.58 -3.93 7.28
CA CYS A 42 0.99 -2.56 7.62
C CYS A 42 1.66 -2.42 9.00
N HIS A 43 2.19 -3.49 9.58
CA HIS A 43 2.92 -3.43 10.85
C HIS A 43 4.34 -2.88 10.67
N SER A 44 4.97 -3.18 9.55
CA SER A 44 6.26 -2.63 9.16
C SER A 44 6.30 -2.28 7.66
N TRP A 45 7.15 -1.31 7.34
CA TRP A 45 7.40 -0.84 5.97
C TRP A 45 8.84 -1.19 5.59
N SER A 46 9.11 -2.49 5.44
CA SER A 46 10.48 -3.02 5.26
C SER A 46 11.09 -2.67 3.90
N HIS A 47 10.27 -2.33 2.91
CA HIS A 47 10.70 -1.96 1.58
C HIS A 47 10.18 -0.57 1.23
N SER A 48 11.03 0.22 0.58
CA SER A 48 10.64 1.53 0.06
C SER A 48 11.44 1.87 -1.19
N ILE A 49 10.84 2.72 -2.03
CA ILE A 49 11.51 3.28 -3.21
C ILE A 49 11.05 4.71 -3.44
N ALA A 50 11.98 5.57 -3.83
CA ALA A 50 11.65 6.91 -4.27
C ALA A 50 10.83 6.85 -5.56
N PHE A 51 9.67 7.49 -5.54
CA PHE A 51 8.76 7.60 -6.67
C PHE A 51 8.06 8.96 -6.59
N PRO A 52 8.56 9.98 -7.32
CA PRO A 52 8.07 11.35 -7.20
C PRO A 52 6.55 11.53 -7.43
N ASP A 53 5.96 10.62 -8.20
CA ASP A 53 4.52 10.60 -8.50
C ASP A 53 3.68 9.87 -7.43
N ALA A 54 4.26 9.44 -6.29
CA ALA A 54 3.55 8.64 -5.28
C ALA A 54 2.28 9.31 -4.76
N LYS A 55 2.31 10.64 -4.59
CA LYS A 55 1.15 11.44 -4.17
C LYS A 55 -0.01 11.45 -5.17
N ASN A 56 0.25 11.07 -6.42
CA ASN A 56 -0.74 11.02 -7.50
C ASN A 56 -1.27 9.60 -7.73
N ILE A 57 -0.80 8.60 -6.98
CA ILE A 57 -1.26 7.23 -7.12
C ILE A 57 -2.72 7.13 -6.64
N THR A 58 -3.57 6.64 -7.53
CA THR A 58 -4.99 6.36 -7.26
C THR A 58 -5.33 4.88 -7.41
N TYR A 59 -4.38 4.08 -7.88
CA TYR A 59 -4.55 2.65 -8.10
C TYR A 59 -3.21 1.93 -7.94
N SER A 60 -3.21 0.82 -7.19
CA SER A 60 -2.09 -0.11 -7.15
C SER A 60 -2.55 -1.56 -7.17
N TYR A 61 -1.76 -2.43 -7.81
CA TYR A 61 -2.09 -3.85 -7.88
C TYR A 61 -0.87 -4.75 -8.02
N ILE A 62 -0.85 -5.84 -7.26
CA ILE A 62 0.11 -6.95 -7.44
C ILE A 62 -0.50 -8.01 -8.34
N LEU A 63 0.01 -8.12 -9.56
CA LEU A 63 -0.43 -9.08 -10.57
C LEU A 63 -0.06 -10.52 -10.15
N LYS A 64 -0.78 -11.50 -10.71
CA LYS A 64 -0.58 -12.93 -10.37
C LYS A 64 0.86 -13.42 -10.58
N ASN A 65 1.59 -12.83 -11.53
CA ASN A 65 2.98 -13.16 -11.83
C ASN A 65 4.00 -12.42 -10.94
N GLY A 66 3.55 -11.59 -9.99
CA GLY A 66 4.41 -10.82 -9.10
C GLY A 66 4.78 -9.43 -9.61
N ASN A 67 4.42 -9.07 -10.85
CA ASN A 67 4.60 -7.70 -11.33
C ASN A 67 3.68 -6.74 -10.58
N ILE A 68 4.13 -5.50 -10.43
CA ILE A 68 3.39 -4.44 -9.76
C ILE A 68 2.94 -3.43 -10.82
N LEU A 69 1.68 -2.99 -10.75
CA LEU A 69 1.12 -1.95 -11.61
C LEU A 69 0.68 -0.77 -10.74
N PHE A 70 1.11 0.43 -11.09
CA PHE A 70 0.65 1.67 -10.47
C PHE A 70 -0.05 2.57 -11.49
N GLY A 71 -1.23 3.08 -11.12
CA GLY A 71 -1.89 4.17 -11.82
C GLY A 71 -1.66 5.48 -11.09
N ALA A 72 -0.99 6.43 -11.76
CA ALA A 72 -0.72 7.76 -11.22
C ALA A 72 -1.16 8.85 -12.22
N GLY A 73 -2.25 9.55 -11.88
CA GLY A 73 -2.90 10.49 -12.80
C GLY A 73 -3.31 9.82 -14.12
N SER A 74 -2.72 10.26 -15.24
CA SER A 74 -2.98 9.72 -16.59
C SER A 74 -1.95 8.69 -17.07
N LYS A 75 -1.04 8.23 -16.19
CA LYS A 75 0.04 7.31 -16.52
C LYS A 75 -0.11 5.97 -15.79
N LEU A 76 0.38 4.93 -16.45
CA LEU A 76 0.59 3.61 -15.86
C LEU A 76 2.10 3.35 -15.79
N TYR A 77 2.53 2.76 -14.67
CA TYR A 77 3.89 2.34 -14.39
C TYR A 77 3.93 0.87 -14.06
#